data_AF-A0A2S8FBL9-F1
#
_entry.id   AF-A0A2S8FBL9-F1
#
_cell.length_a   1.000
_cell.length_b   1.000
_cell.length_c   1.000
_cell.angle_alpha   90.00
_cell.angle_beta   90.00
_cell.angle_gamma   90.00
#
_symmetry.space_group_name_H-M   'P 1'
#
loop_
_entity.id
_entity.type
_entity.pdbx_description
1 polymer ?
#
loop_
_entity_poly.entity_id
_entity_poly.type
_entity_poly.pdbx_seq_one_letter_code
_entity_poly.pdbx_strand_id
1 'polypeptide(L)'
;MIKRKPIAQWTILELIFVLGVATIVIGAMYSTVIIAELSLILAMAILFGNLLLAIVGKGEWQTFAISFTAVVATYGALIFLIEDRMGPSQIHRFLPTTSLWMYLREPLTRRQFLIDDKPIAPSLGPKLLEDGRTIVDKDGTPLGVRRKSRANQTLIAVKDTPNLSRFERTGYFAWLLLAGYMGGKFAVGFRRYQDKVEDDSSASGGQASDGI
;
A
#
# COMPACT_ATOMS: atom_id res chain seq x y z
N MET A 1 -13.28 -38.81 -9.41
CA MET A 1 -12.28 -38.26 -8.46
C MET A 1 -12.35 -36.74 -8.48
N ILE A 2 -13.06 -36.13 -7.53
CA ILE A 2 -13.21 -34.66 -7.46
C ILE A 2 -11.88 -34.09 -6.94
N LYS A 3 -11.11 -33.42 -7.81
CA LYS A 3 -9.85 -32.76 -7.43
C LYS A 3 -10.15 -31.65 -6.42
N ARG A 4 -9.66 -31.79 -5.20
CA ARG A 4 -9.75 -30.79 -4.13
C ARG A 4 -9.15 -29.47 -4.62
N LYS A 5 -9.96 -28.41 -4.73
CA LYS A 5 -9.46 -27.05 -4.97
C LYS A 5 -9.34 -26.32 -3.62
N PRO A 6 -8.17 -25.74 -3.30
CA PRO A 6 -7.98 -25.08 -2.02
C PRO A 6 -8.78 -23.76 -1.93
N ILE A 7 -9.19 -23.42 -0.70
CA ILE A 7 -10.00 -22.22 -0.37
C ILE A 7 -9.29 -20.93 -0.80
N ALA A 8 -7.95 -20.88 -0.66
CA ALA A 8 -7.12 -19.85 -1.23
C ALA A 8 -6.04 -20.51 -2.10
N GLN A 9 -6.17 -20.41 -3.42
CA GLN A 9 -5.10 -20.81 -4.34
C GLN A 9 -4.45 -19.54 -4.90
N TRP A 10 -3.21 -19.30 -4.48
CA TRP A 10 -2.36 -18.31 -5.12
C TRP A 10 -1.66 -19.02 -6.27
N THR A 11 -1.96 -18.60 -7.50
CA THR A 11 -1.19 -19.07 -8.65
C THR A 11 0.19 -18.42 -8.63
N ILE A 12 1.21 -19.11 -9.16
CA ILE A 12 2.56 -18.56 -9.30
C ILE A 12 2.52 -17.24 -10.09
N LEU A 13 1.64 -17.15 -11.09
CA LEU A 13 1.42 -15.92 -11.87
C LEU A 13 0.87 -14.77 -11.03
N GLU A 14 -0.07 -15.02 -10.12
CA GLU A 14 -0.58 -14.00 -9.19
C GLU A 14 0.50 -13.53 -8.22
N LEU A 15 1.34 -14.45 -7.73
CA LEU A 15 2.47 -14.06 -6.88
C LEU A 15 3.47 -13.19 -7.64
N ILE A 16 3.84 -13.57 -8.87
CA ILE A 16 4.71 -12.77 -9.74
C ILE A 16 4.09 -11.39 -10.00
N PHE A 17 2.78 -11.33 -10.26
CA PHE A 17 2.07 -10.08 -10.48
C PHE A 17 2.11 -9.17 -9.24
N VAL A 18 1.80 -9.72 -8.05
CA VAL A 18 1.83 -8.97 -6.78
C VAL A 18 3.24 -8.45 -6.48
N LEU A 19 4.26 -9.29 -6.65
CA LEU A 19 5.67 -8.89 -6.47
C LEU A 19 6.10 -7.83 -7.50
N GLY A 20 5.63 -7.95 -8.74
CA GLY A 20 5.86 -6.97 -9.81
C GLY A 20 5.24 -5.61 -9.46
N VAL A 21 3.97 -5.60 -9.04
CA VAL A 21 3.28 -4.38 -8.59
C VAL A 21 4.00 -3.77 -7.39
N ALA A 22 4.40 -4.58 -6.40
CA ALA A 22 5.15 -4.10 -5.24
C ALA A 22 6.49 -3.45 -5.64
N THR A 23 7.21 -4.05 -6.60
CA THR A 23 8.46 -3.51 -7.13
C THR A 23 8.24 -2.20 -7.87
N ILE A 24 7.17 -2.10 -8.68
CA ILE A 24 6.79 -0.86 -9.37
C ILE A 24 6.44 0.23 -8.37
N VAL A 25 5.68 -0.09 -7.32
CA VAL A 25 5.33 0.87 -6.26
C VAL A 25 6.59 1.39 -5.57
N ILE A 26 7.50 0.51 -5.15
CA ILE A 26 8.78 0.89 -4.53
C ILE A 26 9.60 1.74 -5.51
N GLY A 27 9.70 1.35 -6.78
CA GLY A 27 10.40 2.12 -7.81
C GLY A 27 9.79 3.51 -8.04
N ALA A 28 8.46 3.60 -8.05
CA ALA A 28 7.73 4.84 -8.25
C ALA A 28 7.98 5.86 -7.13
N MET A 29 8.26 5.40 -5.90
CA MET A 29 8.63 6.28 -4.78
C MET A 29 9.90 7.10 -5.07
N TYR A 30 10.91 6.48 -5.70
CA TYR A 30 12.19 7.13 -6.01
C TYR A 30 12.19 7.86 -7.36
N SER A 31 11.12 7.71 -8.13
CA SER A 31 11.09 8.19 -9.50
C SER A 31 10.64 9.65 -9.61
N THR A 32 10.70 10.17 -10.83
CA THR A 32 10.16 11.48 -11.17
C THR A 32 8.67 11.53 -10.81
N VAL A 33 8.15 12.75 -10.60
CA VAL A 33 6.72 12.98 -10.26
C VAL A 33 5.81 12.19 -11.21
N ILE A 34 6.15 12.19 -12.50
CA ILE A 34 5.39 11.56 -13.57
C ILE A 34 5.19 10.06 -13.34
N ILE A 35 6.22 9.32 -12.95
CA ILE A 35 6.12 7.86 -12.77
C ILE A 35 5.26 7.52 -11.53
N ALA A 36 5.36 8.34 -10.47
CA ALA A 36 4.46 8.21 -9.33
C ALA A 36 2.99 8.46 -9.74
N GLU A 37 2.71 9.52 -10.48
CA GLU A 37 1.36 9.81 -10.99
C GLU A 37 0.84 8.68 -11.91
N LEU A 38 1.67 8.14 -12.80
CA LEU A 38 1.30 7.00 -13.65
C LEU A 38 0.93 5.77 -12.82
N SER A 39 1.65 5.49 -11.73
CA SER A 39 1.31 4.38 -10.84
C SER A 39 -0.03 4.58 -10.13
N LEU A 40 -0.36 5.83 -9.77
CA LEU A 40 -1.66 6.18 -9.18
C LEU A 40 -2.80 6.06 -10.20
N ILE A 41 -2.57 6.49 -11.44
CA ILE A 41 -3.52 6.32 -12.55
C ILE A 41 -3.77 4.83 -12.80
N LEU A 42 -2.73 4.00 -12.82
CA LEU A 42 -2.88 2.55 -12.94
C LEU A 42 -3.69 1.96 -11.79
N ALA A 43 -3.42 2.37 -10.55
CA ALA A 43 -4.20 1.95 -9.39
C ALA A 43 -5.68 2.30 -9.53
N MET A 44 -6.00 3.52 -9.98
CA MET A 44 -7.37 3.93 -10.28
C MET A 44 -7.99 3.10 -11.39
N ALA A 45 -7.25 2.83 -12.47
CA ALA A 45 -7.74 1.98 -13.56
C ALA A 45 -8.09 0.56 -13.08
N ILE A 46 -7.30 -0.02 -12.17
CA ILE A 46 -7.61 -1.31 -11.53
C ILE A 46 -8.91 -1.22 -10.72
N LEU A 47 -9.11 -0.15 -9.94
CA LEU A 47 -10.35 0.04 -9.18
C LEU A 47 -11.57 0.16 -10.09
N PHE A 48 -11.49 1.00 -11.13
CA PHE A 48 -12.57 1.16 -12.11
C PHE A 48 -12.86 -0.13 -12.87
N GLY A 49 -11.81 -0.86 -13.27
CA GLY A 49 -11.95 -2.17 -13.92
C GLY A 49 -12.69 -3.16 -13.03
N ASN A 50 -12.37 -3.22 -11.74
CA ASN A 50 -13.08 -4.07 -10.78
C ASN A 50 -14.52 -3.59 -10.55
N LEU A 51 -14.77 -2.28 -10.50
CA LEU A 51 -16.14 -1.76 -10.37
C LEU A 51 -17.01 -2.16 -11.57
N LEU A 52 -16.46 -2.07 -12.78
CA LEU A 52 -17.13 -2.56 -13.99
C LEU A 52 -17.38 -4.06 -13.92
N LEU A 53 -16.38 -4.86 -13.56
CA LEU A 53 -16.54 -6.31 -13.37
C LEU A 53 -17.56 -6.67 -12.28
N ALA A 54 -17.75 -5.84 -11.27
CA ALA A 54 -18.79 -6.06 -10.26
C ALA A 54 -20.20 -5.91 -10.85
N ILE A 55 -20.38 -5.00 -11.82
CA ILE A 55 -21.66 -4.73 -12.48
C ILE A 55 -21.93 -5.72 -13.62
N VAL A 56 -20.98 -5.87 -14.54
CA VAL A 56 -21.18 -6.65 -15.79
C VAL A 56 -20.57 -8.05 -15.76
N GLY A 57 -19.76 -8.36 -14.75
CA GLY A 57 -19.11 -9.66 -14.63
C GLY A 57 -20.09 -10.79 -14.37
N LYS A 58 -19.59 -12.03 -14.47
CA LYS A 58 -20.36 -13.24 -14.15
C LYS A 58 -19.55 -14.20 -13.28
N GLY A 59 -20.26 -14.98 -12.46
CA GLY A 59 -19.70 -16.07 -11.67
C GLY A 59 -18.62 -15.61 -10.68
N GLU A 60 -17.47 -16.30 -10.71
CA GLU A 60 -16.36 -16.04 -9.80
C GLU A 60 -15.75 -14.63 -9.99
N TRP A 61 -15.68 -14.13 -11.23
CA TRP A 61 -15.13 -12.80 -11.52
C TRP A 61 -15.99 -11.68 -10.92
N GLN A 62 -17.31 -11.81 -10.99
CA GLN A 62 -18.22 -10.86 -10.35
C GLN A 62 -18.11 -10.92 -8.82
N THR A 63 -18.03 -12.12 -8.27
CA THR A 63 -17.90 -12.35 -6.82
C THR A 63 -16.61 -11.72 -6.26
N PHE A 64 -15.51 -11.94 -6.98
CA PHE A 64 -14.23 -11.30 -6.70
C PHE A 64 -14.37 -9.78 -6.71
N ALA A 65 -14.90 -9.23 -7.80
CA ALA A 65 -14.97 -7.80 -8.04
C ALA A 65 -15.87 -7.04 -7.03
N ILE A 66 -17.03 -7.62 -6.67
CA ILE A 66 -17.92 -7.06 -5.64
C ILE A 66 -17.19 -6.99 -4.31
N SER A 67 -16.56 -8.09 -3.90
CA SER A 67 -15.91 -8.20 -2.60
C SER A 67 -14.64 -7.34 -2.53
N PHE A 68 -13.87 -7.30 -3.63
CA PHE A 68 -12.75 -6.38 -3.80
C PHE A 68 -13.20 -4.94 -3.58
N THR A 69 -14.26 -4.52 -4.29
CA THR A 69 -14.77 -3.15 -4.25
C THR A 69 -15.32 -2.81 -2.86
N ALA A 70 -16.04 -3.73 -2.23
CA ALA A 70 -16.58 -3.55 -0.89
C ALA A 70 -15.48 -3.36 0.16
N VAL A 71 -14.41 -4.17 0.10
CA VAL A 71 -13.27 -4.05 1.02
C VAL A 71 -12.50 -2.75 0.76
N VAL A 72 -12.25 -2.42 -0.51
CA VAL A 72 -11.63 -1.15 -0.89
C VAL A 72 -12.42 0.05 -0.37
N ALA A 73 -13.74 0.07 -0.58
CA ALA A 73 -14.60 1.16 -0.14
C ALA A 73 -14.60 1.29 1.38
N THR A 74 -14.70 0.17 2.10
CA THR A 74 -14.67 0.15 3.57
C THR A 74 -13.33 0.66 4.11
N TYR A 75 -12.23 0.15 3.57
CA TYR A 75 -10.89 0.55 3.99
C TYR A 75 -10.61 2.03 3.66
N GLY A 76 -11.01 2.49 2.47
CA GLY A 76 -10.91 3.90 2.06
C GLY A 76 -11.76 4.83 2.92
N ALA A 77 -13.00 4.45 3.23
CA ALA A 77 -13.86 5.20 4.13
C ALA A 77 -13.27 5.29 5.54
N LEU A 78 -12.67 4.21 6.05
CA LEU A 78 -11.99 4.23 7.34
C LEU A 78 -10.80 5.21 7.36
N ILE A 79 -9.98 5.23 6.30
CA ILE A 79 -8.89 6.21 6.15
C ILE A 79 -9.45 7.63 6.19
N PHE A 80 -10.48 7.92 5.39
CA PHE A 80 -11.10 9.24 5.31
C PHE A 80 -11.65 9.71 6.67
N LEU A 81 -12.36 8.82 7.38
CA LEU A 81 -12.91 9.13 8.71
C LEU A 81 -11.82 9.41 9.75
N ILE A 82 -10.69 8.70 9.68
CA ILE A 82 -9.55 8.92 10.58
C ILE A 82 -8.84 10.24 10.24
N GLU A 83 -8.63 10.53 8.96
CA GLU A 83 -8.05 11.80 8.49
C GLU A 83 -8.87 13.00 8.94
N ASP A 84 -10.19 12.94 8.74
CA ASP A 84 -11.12 14.02 9.08
C ASP A 84 -11.11 14.33 10.59
N ARG A 85 -11.06 13.30 11.43
CA ARG A 85 -11.13 13.47 12.89
C ARG A 85 -9.81 13.81 13.57
N MET A 86 -8.69 13.30 13.07
CA MET A 86 -7.40 13.33 13.79
C MET A 86 -6.27 13.99 13.00
N GLY A 87 -6.53 14.37 11.75
CA GLY A 87 -5.56 14.95 10.84
C GLY A 87 -4.69 13.89 10.15
N PRO A 88 -4.13 14.24 8.98
CA PRO A 88 -3.41 13.30 8.11
C PRO A 88 -2.14 12.71 8.77
N SER A 89 -1.56 13.45 9.73
CA SER A 89 -0.36 13.03 10.44
C SER A 89 -0.62 11.99 11.55
N GLN A 90 -1.84 11.51 11.78
CA GLN A 90 -2.12 10.53 12.85
C GLN A 90 -2.64 9.19 12.35
N ILE A 91 -2.93 9.03 11.06
CA ILE A 91 -3.46 7.78 10.46
C ILE A 91 -2.57 6.58 10.81
N HIS A 92 -1.24 6.78 10.78
CA HIS A 92 -0.24 5.76 11.09
C HIS A 92 -0.30 5.21 12.51
N ARG A 93 -1.10 5.78 13.41
CA ARG A 93 -1.30 5.29 14.77
C ARG A 93 -2.49 4.33 14.90
N PHE A 94 -3.41 4.32 13.92
CA PHE A 94 -4.68 3.62 14.02
C PHE A 94 -4.81 2.45 13.05
N LEU A 95 -4.07 2.48 11.95
CA LEU A 95 -4.07 1.41 10.96
C LEU A 95 -2.73 0.65 11.00
N PRO A 96 -2.70 -0.63 11.43
CA PRO A 96 -1.46 -1.42 11.55
C PRO A 96 -0.65 -1.48 10.25
N THR A 97 -1.33 -1.49 9.12
CA THR A 97 -0.78 -1.43 7.76
C THR A 97 -0.03 -0.13 7.49
N THR A 98 -0.57 1.00 7.94
CA THR A 98 0.08 2.32 7.81
C THR A 98 1.20 2.51 8.83
N SER A 99 1.11 1.92 10.02
CA SER A 99 2.22 1.85 10.98
C SER A 99 3.39 1.07 10.40
N LEU A 100 3.13 -0.13 9.87
CA LEU A 100 4.13 -0.98 9.22
C LEU A 100 4.79 -0.24 8.04
N TRP A 101 4.00 0.47 7.23
CA TRP A 101 4.53 1.28 6.15
C TRP A 101 5.47 2.38 6.64
N MET A 102 5.10 3.08 7.71
CA MET A 102 5.95 4.12 8.32
C MET A 102 7.23 3.56 8.93
N TYR A 103 7.21 2.34 9.48
CA TYR A 103 8.43 1.65 9.91
C TYR A 103 9.38 1.35 8.75
N LEU A 104 8.85 1.00 7.58
CA LEU A 104 9.65 0.76 6.37
C LEU A 104 10.25 2.05 5.80
N ARG A 105 9.77 3.23 6.21
CA ARG A 105 10.23 4.52 5.69
C ARG A 105 11.70 4.76 5.97
N GLU A 106 12.14 4.53 7.20
CA GLU A 106 13.48 4.93 7.63
C GLU A 106 14.61 4.25 6.84
N PRO A 107 14.63 2.92 6.66
CA PRO A 107 15.65 2.27 5.82
C PRO A 107 15.55 2.64 4.33
N LEU A 108 14.38 3.09 3.87
CA LEU A 108 14.14 3.47 2.47
C LEU A 108 14.46 4.96 2.21
N THR A 109 14.53 5.80 3.22
CA THR A 109 14.68 7.25 3.00
C THR A 109 16.13 7.64 2.74
N ARG A 110 16.42 8.19 1.56
CA ARG A 110 17.67 8.90 1.31
C ARG A 110 17.54 10.35 1.76
N ARG A 111 18.39 10.77 2.70
CA ARG A 111 18.47 12.16 3.16
C ARG A 111 19.57 12.89 2.39
N GLN A 112 19.22 14.04 1.79
CA GLN A 112 20.18 14.96 1.18
C GLN A 112 20.17 16.28 1.95
N PHE A 113 21.35 16.81 2.23
CA PHE A 113 21.53 18.11 2.87
C PHE A 113 21.88 19.15 1.82
N LEU A 114 21.14 20.27 1.82
CA LEU A 114 21.22 21.34 0.82
C LEU A 114 21.53 22.67 1.51
N ILE A 115 22.52 23.40 1.02
CA ILE A 115 22.80 24.81 1.37
C ILE A 115 22.47 25.64 0.13
N ASP A 116 21.60 26.63 0.26
CA ASP A 116 21.15 27.48 -0.87
C ASP A 116 20.72 26.65 -2.11
N ASP A 117 19.95 25.60 -1.87
CA ASP A 117 19.46 24.62 -2.87
C ASP A 117 20.54 23.81 -3.61
N LYS A 118 21.81 23.88 -3.16
CA LYS A 118 22.91 23.05 -3.68
C LYS A 118 23.26 21.91 -2.71
N PRO A 119 23.51 20.69 -3.21
CA PRO A 119 23.92 19.57 -2.37
C PRO A 119 25.26 19.82 -1.71
N ILE A 120 25.34 19.57 -0.40
CA ILE A 120 26.61 19.52 0.33
C ILE A 120 27.43 18.35 -0.23
N ALA A 121 28.72 18.58 -0.44
CA ALA A 121 29.62 17.56 -0.95
C ALA A 121 29.59 16.30 -0.06
N PRO A 122 29.41 15.10 -0.62
CA PRO A 122 29.39 13.85 0.15
C PRO A 122 30.66 13.61 0.99
N SER A 123 31.78 14.21 0.59
CA SER A 123 33.07 14.14 1.29
C SER A 123 33.07 14.75 2.69
N LEU A 124 32.12 15.66 2.98
CA LEU A 124 31.89 16.29 4.28
C LEU A 124 31.04 15.40 5.21
N GLY A 125 30.61 14.21 4.77
CA GLY A 125 29.86 13.26 5.59
C GLY A 125 28.75 13.86 6.47
N PRO A 126 27.88 14.75 5.94
CA PRO A 126 26.96 15.53 6.77
C PRO A 126 26.01 14.60 7.53
N LYS A 127 25.92 14.80 8.85
CA LYS A 127 25.07 14.03 9.75
C LYS A 127 24.18 14.97 10.58
N LEU A 128 22.93 14.58 10.75
CA LEU A 128 22.02 15.24 11.68
C LEU A 128 22.32 14.72 13.10
N LEU A 129 22.57 15.62 14.04
CA LEU A 129 22.72 15.27 15.46
C LEU A 129 21.39 14.77 16.05
N GLU A 130 21.47 14.08 17.19
CA GLU A 130 20.31 13.54 17.90
C GLU A 130 19.30 14.61 18.35
N ASP A 131 19.75 15.86 18.45
CA ASP A 131 18.90 17.03 18.70
C ASP A 131 17.89 17.32 17.56
N GLY A 132 18.06 16.66 16.40
CA GLY A 132 17.21 16.78 15.21
C GLY A 132 17.28 18.15 14.53
N ARG A 133 18.21 19.02 14.95
CA ARG A 133 18.30 20.43 14.56
C ARG A 133 19.66 20.78 13.96
N THR A 134 20.74 20.30 14.56
CA THR A 134 22.10 20.67 14.17
C THR A 134 22.66 19.66 13.17
N ILE A 135 23.27 20.15 12.11
CA ILE A 135 23.91 19.33 11.09
C ILE A 135 25.41 19.54 11.19
N VAL A 136 26.15 18.45 11.33
CA VAL A 136 27.60 18.44 11.51
C VAL A 136 28.28 17.67 10.39
N ASP A 137 29.54 17.99 10.14
CA ASP A 137 30.46 17.23 9.29
C ASP A 137 30.84 15.89 9.99
N LYS A 138 31.48 14.97 9.27
CA LYS A 138 32.07 13.73 9.82
C LYS A 138 33.00 14.00 11.02
N ASP A 139 33.64 15.16 11.06
CA ASP A 139 34.58 15.58 12.10
C ASP A 139 33.88 16.29 13.28
N GLY A 140 32.54 16.38 13.26
CA GLY A 140 31.75 17.03 14.31
C GLY A 140 31.62 18.55 14.19
N THR A 141 32.21 19.14 13.15
CA THR A 141 32.13 20.59 12.88
C THR A 141 30.71 20.99 12.48
N PRO A 142 30.09 22.00 13.12
CA PRO A 142 28.75 22.44 12.76
C PRO A 142 28.72 23.06 11.35
N LEU A 143 27.95 22.45 10.45
CA LEU A 143 27.72 22.95 9.09
C LEU A 143 26.55 23.94 9.03
N GLY A 144 25.59 23.82 9.95
CA GLY A 144 24.42 24.68 10.03
C GLY A 144 23.25 24.05 10.78
N VAL A 145 22.09 24.70 10.71
CA VAL A 145 20.89 24.27 11.43
C VAL A 145 19.74 24.05 10.45
N ARG A 146 18.94 23.00 10.70
CA ARG A 146 17.75 22.67 9.91
C ARG A 146 16.82 23.88 9.86
N ARG A 147 16.34 24.21 8.66
CA ARG A 147 15.50 25.38 8.31
C ARG A 147 14.20 25.51 9.15
N LYS A 148 14.33 25.89 10.43
CA LYS A 148 13.27 26.30 11.39
C LYS A 148 13.79 27.22 12.52
N SER A 149 15.09 27.54 12.58
CA SER A 149 15.69 28.34 13.66
C SER A 149 15.89 29.82 13.28
N ARG A 150 15.73 30.74 14.24
CA ARG A 150 15.91 32.19 14.07
C ARG A 150 17.40 32.58 14.00
N ALA A 151 17.68 33.52 13.07
CA ALA A 151 18.80 34.47 12.95
C ALA A 151 20.26 33.95 13.00
N ASN A 152 21.03 34.35 11.97
CA ASN A 152 22.50 34.27 11.82
C ASN A 152 23.17 32.88 11.67
N GLN A 153 22.40 31.82 11.38
CA GLN A 153 22.98 30.50 11.09
C GLN A 153 22.67 30.07 9.65
N THR A 154 23.64 29.43 8.99
CA THR A 154 23.46 28.84 7.66
C THR A 154 22.31 27.83 7.71
N LEU A 155 21.24 28.14 6.98
CA LEU A 155 20.04 27.32 6.96
C LEU A 155 20.26 26.15 6.00
N ILE A 156 20.31 24.93 6.54
CA ILE A 156 20.44 23.72 5.72
C ILE A 156 19.04 23.16 5.50
N ALA A 157 18.65 23.03 4.24
CA ALA A 157 17.45 22.31 3.84
C ALA A 157 17.75 20.81 3.81
N VAL A 158 16.89 20.02 4.46
CA VAL A 158 16.97 18.56 4.43
C VAL A 158 15.90 18.08 3.45
N LYS A 159 16.34 17.40 2.39
CA LYS A 159 15.48 16.81 1.38
C LYS A 159 15.47 15.30 1.56
N ASP A 160 14.32 14.78 1.97
CA ASP A 160 14.06 13.34 2.06
C ASP A 160 13.52 12.82 0.73
N THR A 161 14.07 11.72 0.23
CA THR A 161 13.58 11.01 -0.95
C THR A 161 13.33 9.54 -0.60
N PRO A 162 12.10 9.01 -0.79
CA PRO A 162 10.90 9.70 -1.27
C PRO A 162 10.42 10.82 -0.35
N ASN A 163 9.75 11.83 -0.92
CA ASN A 163 9.04 12.83 -0.11
C ASN A 163 7.96 12.11 0.71
N LEU A 164 7.82 12.48 2.00
CA LEU A 164 6.84 11.93 2.93
C LEU A 164 5.44 11.82 2.32
N SER A 165 4.94 12.88 1.68
CA SER A 165 3.60 12.88 1.10
C SER A 165 3.44 11.82 -0.01
N ARG A 166 4.47 11.61 -0.85
CA ARG A 166 4.44 10.55 -1.86
C ARG A 166 4.54 9.18 -1.22
N PHE A 167 5.37 9.04 -0.19
CA PHE A 167 5.55 7.79 0.53
C PHE A 167 4.24 7.34 1.18
N GLU A 168 3.53 8.25 1.86
CA GLU A 168 2.23 8.00 2.47
C GLU A 168 1.17 7.66 1.42
N ARG A 169 1.04 8.49 0.38
CA ARG A 169 0.01 8.30 -0.67
C ARG A 169 0.17 6.96 -1.38
N THR A 170 1.39 6.62 -1.82
CA THR A 170 1.65 5.33 -2.48
C THR A 170 1.39 4.14 -1.56
N GLY A 171 1.71 4.27 -0.27
CA GLY A 171 1.39 3.27 0.75
C GLY A 171 -0.11 3.02 0.91
N TYR A 172 -0.91 4.08 0.99
CA TYR A 172 -2.36 3.96 1.12
C TYR A 172 -2.98 3.21 -0.05
N PHE A 173 -2.60 3.55 -1.28
CA PHE A 173 -3.09 2.84 -2.47
C PHE A 173 -2.60 1.40 -2.53
N ALA A 174 -1.34 1.14 -2.18
CA ALA A 174 -0.81 -0.22 -2.14
C ALA A 174 -1.61 -1.11 -1.16
N TRP A 175 -1.85 -0.62 0.06
CA TRP A 175 -2.62 -1.36 1.06
C TRP A 175 -4.08 -1.52 0.69
N LEU A 176 -4.70 -0.48 0.11
CA LEU A 176 -6.08 -0.52 -0.34
C LEU A 176 -6.28 -1.57 -1.45
N LEU A 177 -5.38 -1.59 -2.44
CA LEU A 177 -5.41 -2.61 -3.50
C LEU A 177 -5.15 -4.02 -2.96
N LEU A 178 -4.20 -4.18 -2.04
CA LEU A 178 -3.88 -5.47 -1.44
C LEU A 178 -5.04 -6.00 -0.60
N ALA A 179 -5.64 -5.16 0.24
CA ALA A 179 -6.82 -5.53 1.04
C ALA A 179 -8.00 -5.90 0.15
N GLY A 180 -8.27 -5.12 -0.89
CA GLY A 180 -9.26 -5.45 -1.92
C GLY A 180 -8.99 -6.81 -2.55
N TYR A 181 -7.76 -7.06 -2.98
CA TYR A 181 -7.38 -8.32 -3.62
C TYR A 181 -7.59 -9.51 -2.67
N MET A 182 -7.18 -9.40 -1.41
CA MET A 182 -7.39 -10.43 -0.40
C MET A 182 -8.88 -10.70 -0.15
N GLY A 183 -9.68 -9.64 -0.03
CA GLY A 183 -11.13 -9.74 0.13
C GLY A 183 -11.80 -10.43 -1.06
N GLY A 184 -11.42 -10.07 -2.28
CA GLY A 184 -11.89 -10.71 -3.50
C GLY A 184 -11.55 -12.21 -3.55
N LYS A 185 -10.30 -12.59 -3.26
CA LYS A 185 -9.87 -14.00 -3.24
C LYS A 185 -10.60 -14.80 -2.18
N PHE A 186 -10.76 -14.25 -0.98
CA PHE A 186 -11.49 -14.89 0.10
C PHE A 186 -12.94 -15.18 -0.30
N ALA A 187 -13.63 -14.20 -0.89
CA ALA A 187 -15.02 -14.37 -1.31
C ALA A 187 -15.21 -15.43 -2.40
N VAL A 188 -14.32 -15.49 -3.39
CA VAL A 188 -14.35 -16.57 -4.39
C VAL A 188 -14.11 -17.93 -3.73
N GLY A 189 -13.15 -18.02 -2.81
CA GLY A 189 -12.89 -19.24 -2.05
C GLY A 189 -14.10 -19.69 -1.23
N PHE A 190 -14.76 -18.73 -0.57
CA PHE A 190 -15.95 -18.98 0.23
C PHE A 190 -17.14 -19.43 -0.61
N ARG A 191 -17.41 -18.76 -1.74
CA ARG A 191 -18.45 -19.18 -2.69
C ARG A 191 -18.23 -20.61 -3.17
N ARG A 192 -17.01 -20.95 -3.61
CA ARG A 192 -16.68 -22.32 -4.03
C ARG A 192 -16.90 -23.36 -2.92
N TYR A 193 -16.68 -22.96 -1.67
CA TYR A 193 -16.95 -23.82 -0.53
C TYR A 193 -18.46 -24.01 -0.33
N GLN A 194 -19.26 -22.95 -0.43
CA GLN A 194 -20.72 -23.02 -0.33
C GLN A 194 -21.34 -23.88 -1.44
N ASP A 195 -20.97 -23.62 -2.70
CA ASP A 195 -21.47 -24.38 -3.86
C ASP A 195 -21.22 -25.89 -3.66
N LYS A 196 -20.06 -26.26 -3.09
CA LYS A 196 -19.73 -27.65 -2.80
C LYS A 196 -20.58 -28.26 -1.68
N VAL A 197 -20.82 -27.52 -0.60
CA VAL A 197 -21.66 -28.01 0.51
C VAL A 197 -23.10 -28.24 0.02
N GLU A 198 -23.60 -27.36 -0.85
CA GLU A 198 -24.91 -27.52 -1.48
C GLU A 198 -24.96 -28.77 -2.38
N ASP A 199 -23.95 -28.99 -3.24
CA ASP A 199 -23.85 -30.19 -4.09
C ASP A 199 -23.82 -31.49 -3.26
N ASP A 200 -23.00 -31.55 -2.20
CA ASP A 200 -22.86 -32.72 -1.33
C ASP A 200 -24.17 -32.99 -0.54
N SER A 201 -24.90 -31.95 -0.15
CA SER A 201 -26.21 -32.06 0.54
C SER A 201 -27.34 -32.52 -0.40
N SER A 202 -27.30 -32.10 -1.66
CA SER A 202 -28.27 -32.48 -2.69
C SER A 202 -28.13 -33.95 -3.08
N ALA A 203 -26.89 -34.44 -3.17
CA ALA A 203 -26.58 -35.83 -3.49
C ALA A 203 -26.99 -36.82 -2.38
N SER A 204 -27.02 -36.38 -1.12
CA SER A 204 -27.43 -37.22 0.02
C SER A 204 -28.95 -37.24 0.24
N GLY A 205 -29.70 -36.23 -0.23
CA GLY A 205 -31.17 -36.21 -0.20
C GLY A 205 -31.84 -37.01 -1.33
N GLY A 206 -31.16 -37.19 -2.47
CA GLY A 206 -31.72 -37.88 -3.65
C GLY A 206 -31.72 -39.42 -3.58
N GLN A 207 -31.02 -40.05 -2.64
CA GLN A 207 -31.00 -41.50 -2.50
C GLN A 207 -32.11 -42.07 -1.60
N ALA A 208 -32.92 -41.23 -0.96
CA ALA A 208 -33.92 -41.66 0.01
C ALA A 208 -35.36 -41.75 -0.53
N SER A 209 -35.61 -41.46 -1.83
CA SER A 209 -36.99 -41.35 -2.36
C SER A 209 -37.39 -42.36 -3.44
N ASP A 210 -36.53 -43.27 -3.89
CA ASP A 210 -36.84 -44.28 -4.92
C ASP A 210 -37.09 -45.68 -4.32
N GLY A 211 -37.81 -45.73 -3.20
CA GLY A 211 -38.04 -46.98 -2.48
C GLY A 211 -39.33 -47.03 -1.66
N ILE A 212 -40.47 -46.69 -2.27
CA ILE A 212 -41.81 -47.22 -1.91
C ILE A 212 -42.63 -47.39 -3.19
#